data_AF-A0A6A4H7Y1-F1
#
_entry.id   AF-A0A6A4H7Y1-F1
#
_cell.length_a   1.000
_cell.length_b   1.000
_cell.length_c   1.000
_cell.angle_alpha   90.00
_cell.angle_beta   90.00
_cell.angle_gamma   90.00
#
_symmetry.space_group_name_H-M   'P 1'
#
loop_
_entity.id
_entity.type
_entity.pdbx_description
1 polymer ?
#
loop_
_entity_poly.entity_id
_entity_poly.type
_entity_poly.pdbx_seq_one_letter_code
_entity_poly.pdbx_strand_id
1 'polypeptide(L)'
;MSSTISAFPEELLHNVVEYVASDVVFIERQISMPSWKYARAALISLSMVNHQLRRICFSFLFAYIELKGVDNLERFVNQCLSSETFALSIRTLCLDAPSDFGEFARGEIFCHLLDHLPNLSRINLNAVSVDKPLLTAINRHPQVSTVISSSMAVYPEDDLGSLDLAKIIFDSAKLYGAPHWATEYFACGMRIRHLSLDQPSFLTESPGAWNFQGLHEITINLDHASIPLSWIPDFTRAHPLLKKISFSHFRKPANYKRNPTVEFVQPFLEVVLRQQLDDCLNIKGFAVTRIEPGGEPAVGPFGEWYVTGLHIFILKWSEGCILRFAHSAFPRITTLTVRTIFVPFDEIVDSLVQFTSLKVVSFIRPFNLLEFGVHLPSPAETEAAMIEYTSHLAQQMPTIEAFYISALRDMGNSGWSLRGWLNVQTLPGIEGPSRHTVGPLCYEVGYDETSSQMEENHKSTPYFDVPYYI
;
A
#
# COMPACT_ATOMS: atom_id res chain seq x y z
N MET A 1 -39.39 16.36 6.69
CA MET A 1 -39.19 15.08 5.97
C MET A 1 -38.57 14.03 6.90
N SER A 2 -39.19 13.71 8.04
CA SER A 2 -38.56 12.89 9.10
C SER A 2 -39.26 11.54 9.36
N SER A 3 -40.21 11.13 8.52
CA SER A 3 -41.15 10.04 8.86
C SER A 3 -41.03 8.75 8.02
N THR A 4 -40.10 8.65 7.07
CA THR A 4 -40.04 7.48 6.16
C THR A 4 -38.99 6.43 6.52
N ILE A 5 -37.91 6.78 7.23
CA ILE A 5 -36.85 5.81 7.57
C ILE A 5 -37.23 4.95 8.80
N SER A 6 -38.04 5.47 9.72
CA SER A 6 -38.55 4.72 10.88
C SER A 6 -39.56 3.62 10.53
N ALA A 7 -39.90 3.46 9.24
CA ALA A 7 -40.83 2.44 8.74
C ALA A 7 -40.13 1.15 8.29
N PHE A 8 -38.80 1.14 8.19
CA PHE A 8 -38.06 -0.06 7.79
C PHE A 8 -37.77 -0.97 9.00
N PRO A 9 -37.87 -2.31 8.83
CA PRO A 9 -37.45 -3.27 9.85
C PRO A 9 -35.98 -3.05 10.25
N GLU A 10 -35.68 -3.25 11.53
CA GLU A 10 -34.34 -3.03 12.07
C GLU A 10 -33.32 -3.99 11.45
N GLU A 11 -33.73 -5.21 11.11
CA GLU A 11 -32.91 -6.21 10.43
C GLU A 11 -32.48 -5.74 9.03
N LEU A 12 -33.38 -5.08 8.30
CA LEU A 12 -33.07 -4.52 6.98
C LEU A 12 -32.07 -3.38 7.11
N LEU A 13 -32.29 -2.47 8.07
CA LEU A 13 -31.38 -1.36 8.32
C LEU A 13 -29.99 -1.86 8.77
N HIS A 14 -29.94 -2.93 9.58
CA HIS A 14 -28.70 -3.58 9.96
C HIS A 14 -27.94 -4.12 8.74
N ASN A 15 -28.62 -4.85 7.85
CA ASN A 15 -28.00 -5.38 6.63
C ASN A 15 -27.48 -4.27 5.70
N VAL A 16 -28.21 -3.15 5.58
CA VAL A 16 -27.74 -1.99 4.80
C VAL A 16 -26.49 -1.38 5.41
N VAL A 17 -26.48 -1.18 6.73
CA VAL A 17 -25.31 -0.64 7.43
C VAL A 17 -24.13 -1.60 7.35
N GLU A 18 -24.35 -2.90 7.49
CA GLU A 18 -23.33 -3.93 7.35
C GLU A 18 -22.77 -3.98 5.92
N TYR A 19 -23.62 -3.83 4.90
CA TYR A 19 -23.19 -3.72 3.52
C TYR A 19 -22.30 -2.49 3.32
N VAL A 20 -22.70 -1.32 3.83
CA VAL A 20 -21.88 -0.09 3.77
C VAL A 20 -20.57 -0.24 4.56
N ALA A 21 -20.60 -0.94 5.69
CA ALA A 21 -19.42 -1.24 6.50
C ALA A 21 -18.47 -2.24 5.81
N SER A 22 -19.01 -3.08 4.91
CA SER A 22 -18.30 -4.15 4.21
C SER A 22 -18.01 -3.83 2.74
N ASP A 23 -18.44 -2.67 2.22
CA ASP A 23 -18.19 -2.24 0.84
C ASP A 23 -16.73 -1.77 0.71
N VAL A 24 -15.88 -2.76 0.47
CA VAL A 24 -14.44 -2.62 0.30
C VAL A 24 -14.18 -2.02 -1.07
N VAL A 25 -13.86 -0.72 -1.11
CA VAL A 25 -13.34 -0.10 -2.33
C VAL A 25 -12.04 -0.83 -2.73
N PHE A 26 -11.89 -1.16 -4.02
CA PHE A 26 -10.81 -1.97 -4.58
C PHE A 26 -9.39 -1.65 -4.06
N ILE A 27 -9.10 -0.39 -3.74
CA ILE A 27 -7.80 0.07 -3.20
C ILE A 27 -7.44 -0.61 -1.88
N GLU A 28 -8.42 -0.96 -1.04
CA GLU A 28 -8.17 -1.67 0.23
C GLU A 28 -7.58 -3.07 0.01
N ARG A 29 -7.72 -3.65 -1.20
CA ARG A 29 -7.03 -4.92 -1.56
C ARG A 29 -5.53 -4.73 -1.82
N GLN A 30 -5.09 -3.49 -2.06
CA GLN A 30 -3.71 -3.13 -2.38
C GLN A 30 -2.98 -2.46 -1.21
N ILE A 31 -3.68 -2.10 -0.12
CA ILE A 31 -3.10 -1.50 1.08
C ILE A 31 -3.21 -2.51 2.23
N SER A 32 -2.14 -2.71 2.99
CA SER A 32 -2.15 -3.58 4.19
C SER A 32 -3.05 -3.08 5.33
N MET A 33 -3.65 -1.90 5.21
CA MET A 33 -4.53 -1.33 6.23
C MET A 33 -5.92 -1.97 6.16
N PRO A 34 -6.56 -2.26 7.30
CA PRO A 34 -7.85 -2.94 7.34
C PRO A 34 -8.99 -2.10 6.75
N SER A 35 -9.96 -2.79 6.16
CA SER A 35 -11.12 -2.31 5.38
C SER A 35 -12.09 -1.36 6.08
N TRP A 36 -11.82 -1.01 7.33
CA TRP A 36 -12.75 -0.31 8.20
C TRP A 36 -12.51 1.21 8.18
N LYS A 37 -11.36 1.65 7.66
CA LYS A 37 -10.95 3.06 7.63
C LYS A 37 -11.82 3.90 6.69
N TYR A 38 -12.21 3.36 5.53
CA TYR A 38 -12.93 4.11 4.51
C TYR A 38 -14.45 4.04 4.67
N ALA A 39 -14.98 2.90 5.14
CA ALA A 39 -16.40 2.78 5.51
C ALA A 39 -16.82 3.82 6.57
N ARG A 40 -15.87 4.27 7.42
CA ARG A 40 -16.12 5.22 8.51
C ARG A 40 -16.77 6.53 8.04
N ALA A 41 -16.40 7.08 6.89
CA ALA A 41 -16.98 8.34 6.41
C ALA A 41 -18.48 8.18 6.07
N ALA A 42 -18.84 7.12 5.34
CA ALA A 42 -20.24 6.81 5.02
C ALA A 42 -21.04 6.46 6.27
N LEU A 43 -20.45 5.65 7.17
CA LEU A 43 -21.08 5.26 8.44
C LEU A 43 -21.32 6.45 9.38
N ILE A 44 -20.42 7.44 9.42
CA ILE A 44 -20.62 8.67 10.21
C ILE A 44 -21.85 9.40 9.67
N SER A 45 -21.92 9.66 8.36
CA SER A 45 -23.06 10.34 7.76
C SER A 45 -24.37 9.61 8.02
N LEU A 46 -24.39 8.28 7.89
CA LEU A 46 -25.56 7.44 8.21
C LEU A 46 -25.96 7.54 9.68
N SER A 47 -24.99 7.51 10.60
CA SER A 47 -25.24 7.59 12.05
C SER A 47 -25.83 8.93 12.52
N MET A 48 -25.71 9.98 11.69
CA MET A 48 -26.23 11.32 11.99
C MET A 48 -27.68 11.51 11.54
N VAL A 49 -28.24 10.58 10.76
CA VAL A 49 -29.60 10.68 10.20
C VAL A 49 -30.67 10.59 11.30
N ASN A 50 -30.60 9.58 12.18
CA ASN A 50 -31.52 9.42 13.30
C ASN A 50 -30.93 8.52 14.39
N HIS A 51 -31.64 8.41 15.53
CA HIS A 51 -31.19 7.64 16.69
C HIS A 51 -31.12 6.12 16.44
N GLN A 52 -32.01 5.57 15.60
CA GLN A 52 -32.02 4.15 15.28
C GLN A 52 -30.78 3.76 14.46
N LEU A 53 -30.49 4.51 13.39
CA LEU A 53 -29.28 4.33 12.59
C LEU A 53 -28.02 4.60 13.40
N ARG A 54 -28.03 5.59 14.29
CA ARG A 54 -26.92 5.81 15.23
C ARG A 54 -26.62 4.56 16.06
N ARG A 55 -27.66 3.93 16.62
CA ARG A 55 -27.53 2.71 17.42
C ARG A 55 -26.99 1.55 16.58
N ILE A 56 -27.50 1.35 15.38
CA ILE A 56 -27.07 0.28 14.47
C ILE A 56 -25.62 0.50 14.02
N CYS A 57 -25.28 1.72 13.56
CA CYS A 57 -23.93 2.05 13.11
C CYS A 57 -22.88 1.98 14.22
N PHE A 58 -23.28 2.09 15.49
CA PHE A 58 -22.35 2.16 16.62
C PHE A 58 -21.34 1.02 16.64
N SER A 59 -21.79 -0.23 16.48
CA SER A 59 -20.92 -1.41 16.50
C SER A 59 -19.92 -1.43 15.34
N PHE A 60 -20.27 -0.85 14.20
CA PHE A 60 -19.42 -0.78 13.00
C PHE A 60 -18.43 0.39 13.06
N LEU A 61 -18.87 1.54 13.59
CA LEU A 61 -18.05 2.75 13.71
C LEU A 61 -16.83 2.56 14.63
N PHE A 62 -16.98 1.73 15.66
CA PHE A 62 -15.96 1.53 16.69
C PHE A 62 -15.29 0.15 16.63
N ALA A 63 -15.63 -0.68 15.65
CA ALA A 63 -14.98 -1.97 15.46
C ALA A 63 -13.53 -1.88 15.01
N TYR A 64 -13.11 -0.74 14.48
CA TYR A 64 -11.70 -0.40 14.26
C TYR A 64 -11.35 0.88 15.03
N ILE A 65 -10.35 0.79 15.90
CA ILE A 65 -9.81 1.95 16.63
C ILE A 65 -8.34 2.13 16.27
N GLU A 66 -7.96 3.37 15.95
CA GLU A 66 -6.57 3.77 15.77
C GLU A 66 -6.19 4.76 16.87
N LEU A 67 -5.21 4.38 17.68
CA LEU A 67 -4.67 5.20 18.75
C LEU A 67 -3.32 5.76 18.33
N LYS A 68 -3.21 7.09 18.38
CA LYS A 68 -1.97 7.82 18.12
C LYS A 68 -1.46 8.42 19.43
N GLY A 69 -0.29 7.98 19.89
CA GLY A 69 0.31 8.46 21.13
C GLY A 69 -0.33 7.94 22.43
N VAL A 70 0.41 8.11 23.54
CA VAL A 70 0.12 7.46 24.84
C VAL A 70 -1.06 8.10 25.59
N ASP A 71 -1.23 9.42 25.54
CA ASP A 71 -2.33 10.11 26.23
C ASP A 71 -3.71 9.61 25.77
N ASN A 72 -3.80 9.21 24.49
CA ASN A 72 -5.00 8.63 23.93
C ASN A 72 -5.24 7.19 24.41
N LEU A 73 -4.19 6.45 24.77
CA LEU A 73 -4.31 5.10 25.32
C LEU A 73 -4.98 5.10 26.69
N GLU A 74 -4.54 5.93 27.64
CA GLU A 74 -5.16 5.99 28.97
C GLU A 74 -6.64 6.44 28.90
N ARG A 75 -6.93 7.46 28.09
CA ARG A 75 -8.31 7.91 27.84
C ARG A 75 -9.15 6.78 27.23
N PHE A 76 -8.59 6.02 26.31
CA PHE A 76 -9.24 4.89 25.69
C PHE A 76 -9.52 3.76 26.68
N VAL A 77 -8.56 3.43 27.56
CA VAL A 77 -8.77 2.45 28.64
C VAL A 77 -9.94 2.89 29.52
N ASN A 78 -9.94 4.14 29.97
CA ASN A 78 -11.02 4.68 30.79
C ASN A 78 -12.39 4.61 30.08
N GLN A 79 -12.44 4.82 28.76
CA GLN A 79 -13.67 4.71 27.97
C GLN A 79 -14.17 3.26 27.88
N CYS A 80 -13.26 2.29 27.67
CA CYS A 80 -13.61 0.87 27.64
C CYS A 80 -14.14 0.40 29.00
N LEU A 81 -13.53 0.84 30.09
CA LEU A 81 -13.98 0.55 31.46
C LEU A 81 -15.34 1.19 31.78
N SER A 82 -15.61 2.37 31.21
CA SER A 82 -16.85 3.11 31.46
C SER A 82 -18.03 2.63 30.61
N SER A 83 -17.78 1.87 29.54
CA SER A 83 -18.81 1.48 28.57
C SER A 83 -18.54 0.08 27.99
N GLU A 84 -19.25 -0.91 28.53
CA GLU A 84 -19.17 -2.30 28.07
C GLU A 84 -19.56 -2.44 26.59
N THR A 85 -20.60 -1.72 26.14
CA THR A 85 -21.06 -1.77 24.75
C THR A 85 -20.02 -1.22 23.77
N PHE A 86 -19.25 -0.21 24.19
CA PHE A 86 -18.12 0.30 23.42
C PHE A 86 -16.99 -0.72 23.37
N ALA A 87 -16.59 -1.28 24.52
CA ALA A 87 -15.57 -2.32 24.59
C ALA A 87 -15.90 -3.55 23.71
N LEU A 88 -17.15 -4.01 23.75
CA LEU A 88 -17.66 -5.12 22.95
C LEU A 88 -17.67 -4.84 21.44
N SER A 89 -17.75 -3.56 21.03
CA SER A 89 -17.78 -3.21 19.61
C SER A 89 -16.43 -3.38 18.93
N ILE A 90 -15.33 -3.28 19.69
CA ILE A 90 -13.96 -3.23 19.16
C ILE A 90 -13.51 -4.63 18.71
N ARG A 91 -13.14 -4.74 17.43
CA ARG A 91 -12.67 -5.98 16.80
C ARG A 91 -11.22 -5.91 16.35
N THR A 92 -10.76 -4.71 16.00
CA THR A 92 -9.39 -4.41 15.57
C THR A 92 -8.88 -3.18 16.29
N LEU A 93 -7.68 -3.28 16.86
CA LEU A 93 -6.99 -2.16 17.50
C LEU A 93 -5.68 -1.88 16.77
N CYS A 94 -5.48 -0.64 16.34
CA CYS A 94 -4.25 -0.16 15.75
C CYS A 94 -3.56 0.81 16.69
N LEU A 95 -2.30 0.52 17.01
CA LEU A 95 -1.46 1.34 17.86
C LEU A 95 -0.35 1.94 17.01
N ASP A 96 -0.32 3.26 16.95
CA ASP A 96 0.72 4.03 16.28
C ASP A 96 1.48 4.84 17.33
N ALA A 97 2.67 4.37 17.66
CA ALA A 97 3.57 5.02 18.60
C ALA A 97 4.88 5.34 17.88
N PRO A 98 5.17 6.62 17.58
CA PRO A 98 6.48 7.04 17.12
C PRO A 98 7.62 6.51 18.02
N SER A 99 8.86 6.59 17.55
CA SER A 99 10.04 6.06 18.26
C SER A 99 10.46 6.85 19.52
N ASP A 100 9.94 8.06 19.74
CA ASP A 100 10.40 8.99 20.80
C ASP A 100 9.79 8.72 22.19
N PHE A 101 9.54 7.46 22.48
CA PHE A 101 8.47 7.08 23.37
C PHE A 101 8.99 6.04 24.37
N GLY A 102 9.11 6.43 25.64
CA GLY A 102 9.67 5.59 26.72
C GLY A 102 9.06 4.18 26.79
N GLU A 103 9.93 3.17 26.82
CA GLU A 103 9.63 1.76 26.49
C GLU A 103 8.83 1.00 27.56
N PHE A 104 8.95 1.37 28.85
CA PHE A 104 8.54 0.46 29.94
C PHE A 104 7.14 0.68 30.53
N ALA A 105 6.58 1.90 30.49
CA ALA A 105 5.27 2.18 31.11
C ALA A 105 4.06 1.68 30.28
N ARG A 106 4.28 1.07 29.10
CA ARG A 106 3.24 0.77 28.11
C ARG A 106 2.75 -0.66 28.12
N GLY A 107 3.64 -1.61 28.39
CA GLY A 107 3.32 -3.04 28.38
C GLY A 107 2.20 -3.33 29.37
N GLU A 108 2.28 -2.78 30.58
CA GLU A 108 1.29 -3.00 31.64
C GLU A 108 -0.09 -2.42 31.32
N ILE A 109 -0.16 -1.16 30.86
CA ILE A 109 -1.43 -0.52 30.48
C ILE A 109 -2.08 -1.32 29.35
N PHE A 110 -1.28 -1.79 28.40
CA PHE A 110 -1.80 -2.53 27.27
C PHE A 110 -2.25 -3.96 27.65
N CYS A 111 -1.50 -4.65 28.52
CA CYS A 111 -1.93 -5.93 29.09
C CYS A 111 -3.29 -5.78 29.78
N HIS A 112 -3.46 -4.74 30.62
CA HIS A 112 -4.73 -4.49 31.29
C HIS A 112 -5.86 -4.19 30.28
N LEU A 113 -5.59 -3.41 29.23
CA LEU A 113 -6.58 -3.12 28.19
C LEU A 113 -7.06 -4.40 27.47
N LEU A 114 -6.16 -5.35 27.17
CA LEU A 114 -6.53 -6.59 26.49
C LEU A 114 -7.59 -7.38 27.26
N ASP A 115 -7.54 -7.39 28.59
CA ASP A 115 -8.53 -8.07 29.44
C ASP A 115 -9.95 -7.48 29.28
N HIS A 116 -10.07 -6.23 28.84
CA HIS A 116 -11.35 -5.52 28.68
C HIS A 116 -11.88 -5.52 27.25
N LEU A 117 -11.22 -6.19 26.29
CA LEU A 117 -11.60 -6.18 24.88
C LEU A 117 -11.99 -7.59 24.38
N PRO A 118 -13.11 -8.16 24.84
CA PRO A 118 -13.43 -9.58 24.65
C PRO A 118 -13.62 -9.99 23.18
N ASN A 119 -14.01 -9.06 22.30
CA ASN A 119 -14.21 -9.31 20.86
C ASN A 119 -13.01 -8.92 20.00
N LEU A 120 -11.87 -8.56 20.63
CA LEU A 120 -10.67 -8.19 19.91
C LEU A 120 -10.10 -9.41 19.18
N SER A 121 -10.08 -9.32 17.86
CA SER A 121 -9.62 -10.39 16.97
C SER A 121 -8.25 -10.09 16.36
N ARG A 122 -7.93 -8.80 16.20
CA ARG A 122 -6.73 -8.32 15.53
C ARG A 122 -6.10 -7.13 16.25
N ILE A 123 -4.78 -7.13 16.33
CA ILE A 123 -3.97 -6.01 16.85
C ILE A 123 -2.98 -5.59 15.76
N ASN A 124 -2.85 -4.31 15.48
CA ASN A 124 -1.81 -3.76 14.61
C ASN A 124 -0.86 -2.91 15.46
N LEU A 125 0.41 -3.28 15.45
CA LEU A 125 1.48 -2.65 16.21
C LEU A 125 2.40 -1.91 15.25
N ASN A 126 2.23 -0.60 15.15
CA ASN A 126 3.08 0.26 14.35
C ASN A 126 4.12 0.92 15.24
N ALA A 127 5.38 0.48 15.10
CA ALA A 127 6.53 0.95 15.90
C ALA A 127 6.35 0.81 17.43
N VAL A 128 5.55 -0.16 17.89
CA VAL A 128 5.31 -0.43 19.32
C VAL A 128 6.17 -1.58 19.80
N SER A 129 6.88 -1.37 20.92
CA SER A 129 7.69 -2.43 21.55
C SER A 129 6.89 -3.63 22.06
N VAL A 130 7.30 -4.86 21.74
CA VAL A 130 6.62 -6.08 22.19
C VAL A 130 7.53 -6.83 23.16
N ASP A 131 7.37 -6.48 24.43
CA ASP A 131 8.03 -7.19 25.52
C ASP A 131 7.37 -8.56 25.80
N LYS A 132 8.04 -9.36 26.64
CA LYS A 132 7.59 -10.71 27.04
C LYS A 132 6.23 -10.68 27.77
N PRO A 133 5.96 -9.75 28.72
CA PRO A 133 4.64 -9.62 29.34
C PRO A 133 3.53 -9.39 28.32
N LEU A 134 3.72 -8.46 27.37
CA LEU A 134 2.72 -8.15 26.37
C LEU A 134 2.45 -9.33 25.44
N LEU A 135 3.51 -9.98 24.94
CA LEU A 135 3.35 -11.17 24.11
C LEU A 135 2.57 -12.27 24.86
N THR A 136 2.84 -12.44 26.15
CA THR A 136 2.12 -13.39 27.00
C THR A 136 0.63 -13.03 27.10
N ALA A 137 0.30 -11.76 27.30
CA ALA A 137 -1.09 -11.29 27.35
C ALA A 137 -1.82 -11.52 26.01
N ILE A 138 -1.18 -11.19 24.88
CA ILE A 138 -1.70 -11.43 23.52
C ILE A 138 -1.98 -12.92 23.29
N ASN A 139 -1.05 -13.79 23.70
CA ASN A 139 -1.19 -15.22 23.49
C ASN A 139 -2.32 -15.82 24.35
N ARG A 140 -2.51 -15.32 25.57
CA ARG A 140 -3.61 -15.71 26.46
C ARG A 140 -4.98 -15.19 26.03
N HIS A 141 -5.03 -14.12 25.23
CA HIS A 141 -6.30 -13.55 24.80
C HIS A 141 -7.06 -14.53 23.88
N PRO A 142 -8.33 -14.88 24.20
CA PRO A 142 -9.03 -15.99 23.55
C PRO A 142 -9.44 -15.72 22.10
N GLN A 143 -9.74 -14.46 21.76
CA GLN A 143 -10.20 -14.08 20.42
C GLN A 143 -9.09 -13.51 19.52
N VAL A 144 -7.96 -13.09 20.11
CA VAL A 144 -6.88 -12.51 19.31
C VAL A 144 -6.22 -13.64 18.54
N SER A 145 -6.37 -13.60 17.22
CA SER A 145 -5.84 -14.61 16.31
C SER A 145 -4.70 -14.07 15.45
N THR A 146 -4.60 -12.75 15.30
CA THR A 146 -3.61 -12.10 14.43
C THR A 146 -3.08 -10.83 15.06
N VAL A 147 -1.77 -10.68 15.06
CA VAL A 147 -1.07 -9.44 15.40
C VAL A 147 -0.22 -9.03 14.21
N ILE A 148 -0.50 -7.87 13.64
CA ILE A 148 0.27 -7.30 12.53
C ILE A 148 1.32 -6.38 13.12
N SER A 149 2.60 -6.62 12.82
CA SER A 149 3.70 -5.73 13.22
C SER A 149 4.38 -5.14 11.98
N SER A 150 4.75 -3.85 12.06
CA SER A 150 5.49 -3.14 11.00
C SER A 150 6.99 -2.99 11.29
N SER A 151 7.46 -3.32 12.50
CA SER A 151 8.90 -3.31 12.85
C SER A 151 9.36 -4.59 13.55
N MET A 152 10.45 -5.18 13.07
CA MET A 152 11.04 -6.44 13.57
C MET A 152 12.01 -6.20 14.73
N ALA A 153 12.51 -4.96 14.91
CA ALA A 153 13.56 -4.58 15.87
C ALA A 153 13.09 -4.58 17.35
N VAL A 154 12.10 -5.40 17.68
CA VAL A 154 11.12 -5.06 18.69
C VAL A 154 10.77 -6.21 19.65
N TYR A 155 11.40 -7.37 19.45
CA TYR A 155 11.17 -8.56 20.26
C TYR A 155 12.39 -8.88 21.11
N PRO A 156 12.21 -9.42 22.33
CA PRO A 156 13.32 -9.77 23.20
C PRO A 156 14.15 -10.92 22.60
N GLU A 157 15.43 -10.64 22.32
CA GLU A 157 16.37 -11.62 21.76
C GLU A 157 16.78 -12.69 22.78
N ASP A 158 16.79 -12.34 24.07
CA ASP A 158 17.41 -13.13 25.15
C ASP A 158 16.71 -14.46 25.51
N ASP A 159 15.64 -14.87 24.80
CA ASP A 159 14.85 -16.06 25.20
C ASP A 159 13.95 -16.65 24.08
N LEU A 160 14.31 -16.41 22.81
CA LEU A 160 13.48 -16.71 21.63
C LEU A 160 12.92 -18.13 21.61
N GLY A 161 13.70 -19.14 21.99
CA GLY A 161 13.29 -20.55 21.97
C GLY A 161 12.08 -20.91 22.84
N SER A 162 11.62 -20.01 23.71
CA SER A 162 10.43 -20.19 24.56
C SER A 162 9.20 -19.39 24.12
N LEU A 163 9.34 -18.52 23.10
CA LEU A 163 8.29 -17.61 22.67
C LEU A 163 7.38 -18.28 21.64
N ASP A 164 6.07 -18.16 21.82
CA ASP A 164 5.08 -18.48 20.78
C ASP A 164 4.78 -17.21 19.97
N LEU A 165 5.26 -17.17 18.73
CA LEU A 165 5.05 -16.07 17.79
C LEU A 165 4.04 -16.44 16.68
N ALA A 166 3.29 -17.54 16.82
CA ALA A 166 2.39 -18.03 15.77
C ALA A 166 1.26 -17.05 15.38
N LYS A 167 0.87 -16.17 16.32
CA LYS A 167 -0.11 -15.10 16.08
C LYS A 167 0.49 -13.86 15.38
N ILE A 168 1.81 -13.72 15.35
CA ILE A 168 2.50 -12.55 14.83
C ILE A 168 2.71 -12.69 13.31
N ILE A 169 2.21 -11.71 12.57
CA ILE A 169 2.43 -11.52 11.15
C ILE A 169 3.19 -10.22 10.96
N PHE A 170 4.35 -10.32 10.36
CA PHE A 170 5.12 -9.18 9.95
C PHE A 170 4.64 -8.68 8.60
N ASP A 171 4.10 -7.47 8.55
CA ASP A 171 3.48 -6.97 7.32
C ASP A 171 4.52 -6.76 6.23
N SER A 172 5.61 -6.07 6.56
CA SER A 172 6.70 -5.77 5.62
C SER A 172 8.05 -5.75 6.33
N ALA A 173 9.02 -6.56 5.87
CA ALA A 173 10.42 -6.49 6.32
C ALA A 173 11.36 -5.91 5.30
N LYS A 174 12.43 -5.28 5.79
CA LYS A 174 13.60 -4.92 4.99
C LYS A 174 14.79 -5.72 5.47
N LEU A 175 15.42 -6.44 4.55
CA LEU A 175 16.68 -7.13 4.80
C LEU A 175 17.83 -6.34 4.19
N TYR A 176 18.75 -5.91 5.07
CA TYR A 176 20.02 -5.30 4.71
C TYR A 176 21.18 -6.32 4.64
N GLY A 177 20.93 -7.58 5.04
CA GLY A 177 21.93 -8.61 5.29
C GLY A 177 21.36 -10.02 5.19
N ALA A 178 22.22 -11.03 5.33
CA ALA A 178 21.79 -12.42 5.48
C ALA A 178 20.82 -12.57 6.68
N PRO A 179 19.71 -13.32 6.52
CA PRO A 179 18.61 -13.34 7.48
C PRO A 179 18.87 -14.24 8.70
N HIS A 180 20.11 -14.33 9.20
CA HIS A 180 20.46 -15.25 10.30
C HIS A 180 19.57 -15.03 11.53
N TRP A 181 19.35 -13.77 11.90
CA TRP A 181 18.44 -13.41 12.99
C TRP A 181 16.99 -13.80 12.71
N ALA A 182 16.52 -13.69 11.46
CA ALA A 182 15.11 -13.94 11.13
C ALA A 182 14.73 -15.43 11.26
N THR A 183 15.70 -16.34 11.07
CA THR A 183 15.45 -17.78 11.16
C THR A 183 14.94 -18.23 12.52
N GLU A 184 15.42 -17.62 13.61
CA GLU A 184 15.00 -17.92 14.97
C GLU A 184 13.54 -17.49 15.22
N TYR A 185 13.16 -16.29 14.75
CA TYR A 185 11.79 -15.81 14.84
C TYR A 185 10.80 -16.68 14.06
N PHE A 186 11.18 -17.14 12.87
CA PHE A 186 10.33 -18.02 12.06
C PHE A 186 10.23 -19.43 12.67
N ALA A 187 11.28 -19.92 13.33
CA ALA A 187 11.23 -21.17 14.08
C ALA A 187 10.21 -21.11 15.23
N CYS A 188 9.97 -19.91 15.78
CA CYS A 188 8.94 -19.65 16.80
C CYS A 188 7.52 -19.46 16.23
N GLY A 189 7.33 -19.70 14.92
CA GLY A 189 6.02 -19.65 14.26
C GLY A 189 5.64 -18.29 13.67
N MET A 190 6.51 -17.27 13.77
CA MET A 190 6.26 -15.95 13.18
C MET A 190 6.10 -16.07 11.66
N ARG A 191 5.24 -15.23 11.08
CA ARG A 191 5.00 -15.17 9.63
C ARG A 191 5.39 -13.82 9.09
N ILE A 192 5.70 -13.76 7.81
CA ILE A 192 5.99 -12.52 7.08
C ILE A 192 5.15 -12.47 5.81
N ARG A 193 4.50 -11.34 5.54
CA ARG A 193 3.66 -11.17 4.34
C ARG A 193 4.44 -10.57 3.18
N HIS A 194 5.20 -9.50 3.42
CA HIS A 194 6.00 -8.81 2.41
C HIS A 194 7.47 -8.72 2.83
N LEU A 195 8.37 -9.00 1.89
CA LEU A 195 9.81 -8.93 2.11
C LEU A 195 10.46 -7.97 1.11
N SER A 196 11.25 -7.01 1.56
CA SER A 196 12.02 -6.08 0.75
C SER A 196 13.51 -6.39 0.91
N LEU A 197 14.19 -6.62 -0.20
CA LEU A 197 15.62 -6.93 -0.26
C LEU A 197 16.37 -5.72 -0.81
N ASP A 198 17.12 -5.03 0.04
CA ASP A 198 17.92 -3.87 -0.38
C ASP A 198 19.29 -4.28 -0.94
N GLN A 199 19.85 -5.38 -0.43
CA GLN A 199 21.12 -5.95 -0.89
C GLN A 199 20.93 -7.39 -1.35
N PRO A 200 20.34 -7.59 -2.53
CA PRO A 200 20.08 -8.92 -3.06
C PRO A 200 21.32 -9.76 -3.44
N SER A 201 22.55 -9.28 -3.22
CA SER A 201 23.79 -10.08 -3.33
C SER A 201 23.79 -11.31 -2.41
N PHE A 202 23.04 -11.29 -1.31
CA PHE A 202 22.89 -12.44 -0.40
C PHE A 202 22.08 -13.60 -1.01
N LEU A 203 21.38 -13.38 -2.12
CA LEU A 203 20.63 -14.43 -2.82
C LEU A 203 21.55 -15.36 -3.64
N THR A 204 22.87 -15.17 -3.59
CA THR A 204 23.84 -16.03 -4.28
C THR A 204 24.15 -17.31 -3.50
N GLU A 205 23.86 -17.38 -2.20
CA GLU A 205 24.25 -18.49 -1.30
C GLU A 205 23.10 -19.46 -0.96
N SER A 206 22.23 -19.81 -1.91
CA SER A 206 21.11 -20.78 -1.75
C SER A 206 19.82 -20.21 -1.13
N PRO A 207 19.17 -19.22 -1.77
CA PRO A 207 17.95 -18.60 -1.24
C PRO A 207 16.75 -19.55 -1.16
N GLY A 208 16.77 -20.69 -1.88
CA GLY A 208 15.77 -21.75 -1.71
C GLY A 208 15.80 -22.43 -0.33
N ALA A 209 16.88 -22.26 0.44
CA ALA A 209 16.96 -22.73 1.82
C ALA A 209 16.25 -21.80 2.82
N TRP A 210 15.91 -20.57 2.40
CA TRP A 210 15.20 -19.63 3.26
C TRP A 210 13.71 -19.98 3.28
N ASN A 211 13.14 -20.09 4.48
CA ASN A 211 11.74 -20.46 4.67
C ASN A 211 10.97 -19.30 5.32
N PHE A 212 10.40 -18.43 4.49
CA PHE A 212 9.56 -17.33 4.93
C PHE A 212 8.10 -17.76 4.99
N GLN A 213 7.64 -18.18 6.16
CA GLN A 213 6.26 -18.62 6.33
C GLN A 213 5.27 -17.47 6.08
N GLY A 214 4.26 -17.72 5.25
CA GLY A 214 3.22 -16.72 4.95
C GLY A 214 3.62 -15.67 3.91
N LEU A 215 4.77 -15.80 3.24
CA LEU A 215 5.24 -14.82 2.26
C LEU A 215 4.31 -14.76 1.04
N HIS A 216 3.80 -13.56 0.75
CA HIS A 216 2.93 -13.26 -0.39
C HIS A 216 3.60 -12.36 -1.42
N GLU A 217 4.46 -11.45 -0.99
CA GLU A 217 5.09 -10.46 -1.86
C GLU A 217 6.57 -10.31 -1.53
N ILE A 218 7.39 -10.08 -2.56
CA ILE A 218 8.79 -9.73 -2.39
C ILE A 218 9.14 -8.52 -3.27
N THR A 219 9.89 -7.57 -2.73
CA THR A 219 10.45 -6.42 -3.45
C THR A 219 11.96 -6.56 -3.51
N ILE A 220 12.55 -6.42 -4.68
CA ILE A 220 13.98 -6.53 -4.92
C ILE A 220 14.49 -5.17 -5.39
N ASN A 221 15.37 -4.58 -4.60
CA ASN A 221 16.05 -3.35 -4.95
C ASN A 221 17.25 -3.64 -5.85
N LEU A 222 17.25 -3.07 -7.05
CA LEU A 222 18.28 -3.29 -8.07
C LEU A 222 19.34 -2.18 -8.10
N ASP A 223 19.33 -1.23 -7.16
CA ASP A 223 20.26 -0.09 -7.15
C ASP A 223 21.75 -0.47 -6.92
N HIS A 224 22.00 -1.61 -6.27
CA HIS A 224 23.33 -1.95 -5.75
C HIS A 224 24.15 -2.88 -6.66
N ALA A 225 23.54 -3.83 -7.38
CA ALA A 225 24.24 -4.72 -8.31
C ALA A 225 23.30 -5.36 -9.35
N SER A 226 23.89 -5.85 -10.45
CA SER A 226 23.23 -6.80 -11.36
C SER A 226 23.19 -8.18 -10.72
N ILE A 227 22.07 -8.89 -10.84
CA ILE A 227 21.85 -10.14 -10.13
C ILE A 227 21.26 -11.16 -11.09
N PRO A 228 21.86 -12.36 -11.17
CA PRO A 228 21.23 -13.43 -11.91
C PRO A 228 19.92 -13.82 -11.22
N LEU A 229 18.82 -13.87 -11.97
CA LEU A 229 17.50 -14.28 -11.48
C LEU A 229 17.31 -15.80 -11.48
N SER A 230 18.40 -16.57 -11.63
CA SER A 230 18.38 -18.04 -11.68
C SER A 230 17.85 -18.69 -10.40
N TRP A 231 17.80 -17.96 -9.30
CA TRP A 231 17.30 -18.44 -8.02
C TRP A 231 15.77 -18.36 -7.87
N ILE A 232 15.09 -17.54 -8.68
CA ILE A 232 13.64 -17.32 -8.57
C ILE A 232 12.86 -18.63 -8.62
N PRO A 233 13.14 -19.59 -9.54
CA PRO A 233 12.37 -20.83 -9.61
C PRO A 233 12.44 -21.69 -8.34
N ASP A 234 13.62 -21.74 -7.69
CA ASP A 234 13.77 -22.50 -6.45
C ASP A 234 13.10 -21.79 -5.28
N PHE A 235 13.20 -20.46 -5.24
CA PHE A 235 12.55 -19.64 -4.22
C PHE A 235 11.02 -19.68 -4.33
N THR A 236 10.44 -19.56 -5.53
CA THR A 236 8.98 -19.62 -5.73
C THR A 236 8.43 -21.01 -5.41
N ARG A 237 9.22 -22.07 -5.62
CA ARG A 237 8.86 -23.44 -5.22
C ARG A 237 8.84 -23.61 -3.71
N ALA A 238 9.78 -23.01 -2.99
CA ALA A 238 9.81 -23.00 -1.53
C ALA A 238 8.67 -22.15 -0.92
N HIS A 239 8.13 -21.17 -1.65
CA HIS A 239 7.11 -20.23 -1.18
C HIS A 239 5.83 -20.30 -2.02
N PRO A 240 4.97 -21.32 -1.82
CA PRO A 240 3.76 -21.52 -2.64
C PRO A 240 2.72 -20.40 -2.50
N LEU A 241 2.73 -19.67 -1.39
CA LEU A 241 1.85 -18.52 -1.15
C LEU A 241 2.33 -17.23 -1.83
N LEU A 242 3.54 -17.21 -2.40
CA LEU A 242 4.09 -16.06 -3.08
C LEU A 242 3.27 -15.77 -4.34
N LYS A 243 2.68 -14.58 -4.39
CA LYS A 243 1.82 -14.12 -5.48
C LYS A 243 2.52 -13.07 -6.34
N LYS A 244 3.46 -12.30 -5.78
CA LYS A 244 4.03 -11.12 -6.44
C LYS A 244 5.52 -10.95 -6.17
N ILE A 245 6.26 -10.59 -7.22
CA ILE A 245 7.68 -10.22 -7.15
C ILE A 245 7.82 -8.85 -7.82
N SER A 246 8.18 -7.83 -7.06
CA SER A 246 8.40 -6.47 -7.52
C SER A 246 9.90 -6.18 -7.60
N PHE A 247 10.32 -5.49 -8.65
CA PHE A 247 11.69 -5.07 -8.89
C PHE A 247 11.71 -3.55 -9.01
N SER A 248 12.60 -2.88 -8.27
CA SER A 248 12.64 -1.42 -8.24
C SER A 248 14.07 -0.88 -8.17
N HIS A 249 14.25 0.33 -8.68
CA HIS A 249 15.46 1.14 -8.54
C HIS A 249 15.06 2.47 -7.89
N PHE A 250 15.50 2.70 -6.65
CA PHE A 250 15.10 3.84 -5.85
C PHE A 250 16.06 5.03 -6.01
N ARG A 251 17.37 4.77 -6.06
CA ARG A 251 18.42 5.78 -5.87
C ARG A 251 19.05 6.24 -7.17
N LYS A 252 19.15 5.36 -8.18
CA LYS A 252 19.79 5.71 -9.45
C LYS A 252 18.80 5.62 -10.60
N PRO A 253 18.87 6.49 -11.62
CA PRO A 253 18.25 6.20 -12.89
C PRO A 253 18.76 4.85 -13.37
N ALA A 254 17.89 3.85 -13.32
CA ALA A 254 18.21 2.51 -13.77
C ALA A 254 18.58 2.59 -15.23
N ASN A 255 19.86 2.41 -15.53
CA ASN A 255 20.24 2.04 -16.87
C ASN A 255 19.96 0.55 -17.00
N TYR A 256 18.68 0.17 -17.15
CA TYR A 256 18.31 -1.16 -17.66
C TYR A 256 19.04 -1.45 -18.99
N LYS A 257 19.50 -0.39 -19.70
CA LYS A 257 20.47 -0.44 -20.80
C LYS A 257 21.75 -1.26 -20.51
N ARG A 258 22.18 -1.39 -19.25
CA ARG A 258 23.38 -2.14 -18.81
C ARG A 258 23.06 -3.31 -17.86
N ASN A 259 21.80 -3.55 -17.56
CA ASN A 259 21.37 -4.60 -16.63
C ASN A 259 20.39 -5.55 -17.34
N PRO A 260 20.87 -6.38 -18.30
CA PRO A 260 20.05 -7.26 -19.12
C PRO A 260 19.45 -8.45 -18.34
N THR A 261 19.65 -8.52 -17.02
CA THR A 261 19.38 -9.71 -16.21
C THR A 261 17.91 -9.96 -15.91
N VAL A 262 16.99 -9.09 -16.33
CA VAL A 262 15.56 -9.37 -16.14
C VAL A 262 14.89 -9.77 -17.44
N GLU A 263 14.84 -11.09 -17.66
CA GLU A 263 14.15 -11.74 -18.79
C GLU A 263 12.70 -11.24 -18.96
N PHE A 264 12.01 -10.91 -17.86
CA PHE A 264 10.62 -10.44 -17.88
C PHE A 264 10.39 -9.16 -18.69
N VAL A 265 11.33 -8.20 -18.67
CA VAL A 265 11.16 -6.91 -19.37
C VAL A 265 11.94 -6.80 -20.68
N GLN A 266 12.75 -7.82 -20.99
CA GLN A 266 13.59 -7.85 -22.18
C GLN A 266 12.82 -7.63 -23.50
N PRO A 267 11.65 -8.28 -23.75
CA PRO A 267 10.93 -8.08 -25.01
C PRO A 267 10.54 -6.62 -25.27
N PHE A 268 10.17 -5.89 -24.22
CA PHE A 268 9.83 -4.48 -24.31
C PHE A 268 11.07 -3.62 -24.58
N LEU A 269 12.18 -3.88 -23.86
CA LEU A 269 13.43 -3.16 -24.05
C LEU A 269 13.99 -3.33 -25.47
N GLU A 270 13.92 -4.54 -26.04
CA GLU A 270 14.37 -4.80 -27.40
C GLU A 270 13.60 -3.98 -28.43
N VAL A 271 12.28 -3.85 -28.28
CA VAL A 271 11.46 -3.04 -29.19
C VAL A 271 11.80 -1.55 -29.06
N VAL A 272 11.94 -1.05 -27.83
CA VAL A 272 12.32 0.36 -27.58
C VAL A 272 13.69 0.68 -28.18
N LEU A 273 14.67 -0.22 -28.02
CA LEU A 273 16.02 -0.08 -28.57
C LEU A 273 16.02 -0.11 -30.10
N ARG A 274 15.28 -1.04 -30.72
CA ARG A 274 15.14 -1.11 -32.19
C ARG A 274 14.55 0.17 -32.78
N GLN A 275 13.69 0.85 -32.03
CA GLN A 275 13.05 2.11 -32.43
C GLN A 275 13.85 3.36 -32.00
N GLN A 276 15.04 3.20 -31.41
CA GLN A 276 15.90 4.32 -30.96
C GLN A 276 15.22 5.26 -29.97
N LEU A 277 14.31 4.73 -29.14
CA LEU A 277 13.59 5.49 -28.10
C LEU A 277 14.20 5.30 -26.70
N ASP A 278 15.40 4.75 -26.62
CA ASP A 278 16.05 4.37 -25.36
C ASP A 278 16.49 5.59 -24.53
N ASP A 279 16.70 6.74 -25.14
CA ASP A 279 16.94 8.01 -24.43
C ASP A 279 15.65 8.69 -23.95
N CYS A 280 14.49 8.21 -24.40
CA CYS A 280 13.17 8.73 -24.01
C CYS A 280 12.58 7.99 -22.80
N LEU A 281 13.12 6.82 -22.45
CA LEU A 281 12.56 5.90 -21.46
C LEU A 281 13.55 5.59 -20.34
N ASN A 282 13.08 5.65 -19.11
CA ASN A 282 13.74 5.07 -17.95
C ASN A 282 12.75 4.20 -17.18
N ILE A 283 12.94 2.88 -17.21
CA ILE A 283 12.15 1.97 -16.37
C ILE A 283 12.67 2.17 -14.93
N LYS A 284 11.77 2.41 -13.98
CA LYS A 284 12.09 2.52 -12.55
C LYS A 284 11.81 1.24 -11.79
N GLY A 285 10.90 0.43 -12.30
CA GLY A 285 10.56 -0.86 -11.72
C GLY A 285 9.47 -1.56 -12.52
N PHE A 286 9.21 -2.81 -12.15
CA PHE A 286 8.12 -3.62 -12.69
C PHE A 286 7.78 -4.69 -11.66
N ALA A 287 6.59 -5.27 -11.76
CA ALA A 287 6.17 -6.38 -10.91
C ALA A 287 5.63 -7.52 -11.77
N VAL A 288 5.96 -8.74 -11.33
CA VAL A 288 5.40 -9.96 -11.88
C VAL A 288 4.48 -10.63 -10.87
N THR A 289 3.33 -11.10 -11.35
CA THR A 289 2.34 -11.79 -10.54
C THR A 289 2.11 -13.20 -11.07
N ARG A 290 1.91 -14.15 -10.15
CA ARG A 290 1.63 -15.55 -10.45
C ARG A 290 0.19 -15.73 -10.94
N ILE A 291 -0.03 -16.57 -11.95
CA ILE A 291 -1.39 -16.98 -12.34
C ILE A 291 -2.02 -17.78 -11.20
N GLU A 292 -3.28 -17.49 -10.86
CA GLU A 292 -4.11 -18.40 -10.09
C GLU A 292 -4.34 -19.73 -10.85
N PRO A 293 -4.45 -20.87 -10.15
CA PRO A 293 -4.62 -22.16 -10.80
C PRO A 293 -5.87 -22.17 -11.71
N GLY A 294 -5.66 -22.27 -13.02
CA GLY A 294 -6.71 -22.25 -14.04
C GLY A 294 -6.38 -21.45 -15.32
N GLY A 295 -5.33 -20.63 -15.31
CA GLY A 295 -4.85 -19.94 -16.52
C GLY A 295 -3.88 -20.80 -17.35
N GLU A 296 -3.87 -20.59 -18.66
CA GLU A 296 -2.89 -21.23 -19.55
C GLU A 296 -1.46 -20.74 -19.23
N PRO A 297 -0.54 -21.65 -18.86
CA PRO A 297 0.84 -21.28 -18.58
C PRO A 297 1.56 -20.86 -19.86
N ALA A 298 2.38 -19.82 -19.79
CA ALA A 298 3.26 -19.42 -20.90
C ALA A 298 4.39 -20.44 -21.09
N VAL A 299 4.86 -20.58 -22.32
CA VAL A 299 6.04 -21.41 -22.65
C VAL A 299 7.30 -20.67 -22.21
N GLY A 300 7.94 -21.14 -21.14
CA GLY A 300 9.20 -20.57 -20.64
C GLY A 300 9.51 -20.96 -19.19
N PRO A 301 10.72 -20.65 -18.68
CA PRO A 301 11.15 -21.00 -17.31
C PRO A 301 10.29 -20.32 -16.23
N PHE A 302 9.61 -19.22 -16.59
CA PHE A 302 8.73 -18.45 -15.71
C PHE A 302 7.27 -18.50 -16.17
N GLY A 303 6.83 -19.59 -16.80
CA GLY A 303 5.52 -19.70 -17.45
C GLY A 303 4.28 -19.37 -16.60
N GLU A 304 4.42 -19.38 -15.27
CA GLU A 304 3.37 -19.01 -14.32
C GLU A 304 3.38 -17.52 -13.92
N TRP A 305 4.38 -16.73 -14.33
CA TRP A 305 4.62 -15.34 -13.92
C TRP A 305 4.45 -14.38 -15.10
N TYR A 306 3.72 -13.29 -14.87
CA TYR A 306 3.42 -12.27 -15.89
C TYR A 306 3.70 -10.88 -15.36
N VAL A 307 4.21 -10.00 -16.21
CA VAL A 307 4.34 -8.58 -15.87
C VAL A 307 2.94 -7.97 -15.74
N THR A 308 2.57 -7.61 -14.50
CA THR A 308 1.29 -6.96 -14.18
C THR A 308 1.46 -5.52 -13.71
N GLY A 309 2.67 -5.17 -13.26
CA GLY A 309 3.01 -3.82 -12.81
C GLY A 309 4.17 -3.26 -13.61
N LEU A 310 4.09 -1.99 -14.01
CA LEU A 310 5.18 -1.31 -14.70
C LEU A 310 5.33 0.13 -14.19
N HIS A 311 6.56 0.53 -13.87
CA HIS A 311 6.89 1.91 -13.47
C HIS A 311 7.90 2.48 -14.45
N ILE A 312 7.47 3.48 -15.21
CA ILE A 312 8.27 4.15 -16.24
C ILE A 312 8.36 5.65 -15.97
N PHE A 313 9.52 6.19 -16.31
CA PHE A 313 9.76 7.62 -16.42
C PHE A 313 10.01 7.96 -17.88
N ILE A 314 9.06 8.67 -18.48
CA ILE A 314 9.13 9.16 -19.85
C ILE A 314 9.80 10.53 -19.83
N LEU A 315 11.02 10.59 -20.35
CA LEU A 315 11.86 11.80 -20.40
C LEU A 315 11.47 12.71 -21.57
N LYS A 316 11.07 12.09 -22.69
CA LYS A 316 10.60 12.78 -23.88
C LYS A 316 9.37 12.05 -24.38
N TRP A 317 8.29 12.80 -24.55
CA TRP A 317 7.08 12.24 -25.13
C TRP A 317 7.31 11.91 -26.62
N SER A 318 6.82 10.74 -27.04
CA SER A 318 7.06 10.19 -28.39
C SER A 318 5.73 9.67 -28.97
N GLU A 319 4.71 10.53 -28.99
CA GLU A 319 3.38 10.20 -29.52
C GLU A 319 2.82 8.89 -28.95
N GLY A 320 2.96 8.70 -27.64
CA GLY A 320 2.52 7.49 -26.96
C GLY A 320 3.24 6.19 -27.33
N CYS A 321 4.26 6.19 -28.19
CA CYS A 321 4.90 4.96 -28.71
C CYS A 321 5.40 4.04 -27.59
N ILE A 322 6.02 4.60 -26.56
CA ILE A 322 6.52 3.86 -25.39
C ILE A 322 5.38 3.08 -24.71
N LEU A 323 4.23 3.72 -24.51
CA LEU A 323 3.07 3.10 -23.87
C LEU A 323 2.47 2.02 -24.77
N ARG A 324 2.39 2.26 -26.09
CA ARG A 324 1.96 1.25 -27.08
C ARG A 324 2.86 0.02 -27.07
N PHE A 325 4.17 0.21 -27.01
CA PHE A 325 5.12 -0.91 -26.90
C PHE A 325 5.01 -1.65 -25.58
N ALA A 326 4.78 -0.94 -24.46
CA ALA A 326 4.55 -1.56 -23.16
C ALA A 326 3.27 -2.41 -23.18
N HIS A 327 2.18 -1.91 -23.76
CA HIS A 327 0.93 -2.66 -23.90
C HIS A 327 1.12 -3.91 -24.78
N SER A 328 1.79 -3.77 -25.93
CA SER A 328 2.07 -4.87 -26.86
C SER A 328 2.92 -5.97 -26.21
N ALA A 329 3.94 -5.59 -25.44
CA ALA A 329 4.79 -6.53 -24.72
C ALA A 329 4.08 -7.17 -23.51
N PHE A 330 3.24 -6.41 -22.81
CA PHE A 330 2.61 -6.81 -21.55
C PHE A 330 1.11 -6.49 -21.55
N PRO A 331 0.29 -7.26 -22.29
CA PRO A 331 -1.14 -6.98 -22.43
C PRO A 331 -1.94 -7.12 -21.11
N ARG A 332 -1.37 -7.80 -20.11
CA ARG A 332 -1.96 -8.06 -18.79
C ARG A 332 -1.53 -7.06 -17.71
N ILE A 333 -0.94 -5.91 -18.07
CA ILE A 333 -0.64 -4.87 -17.08
C ILE A 333 -1.94 -4.42 -16.41
N THR A 334 -1.98 -4.53 -15.08
CA THR A 334 -3.07 -4.06 -14.22
C THR A 334 -2.70 -2.78 -13.49
N THR A 335 -1.40 -2.51 -13.33
CA THR A 335 -0.88 -1.33 -12.60
C THR A 335 0.19 -0.64 -13.42
N LEU A 336 -0.01 0.64 -13.71
CA LEU A 336 0.97 1.45 -14.44
C LEU A 336 1.32 2.70 -13.64
N THR A 337 2.60 2.89 -13.35
CA THR A 337 3.13 4.08 -12.71
C THR A 337 3.88 4.90 -13.75
N VAL A 338 3.38 6.11 -14.03
CA VAL A 338 3.95 7.03 -15.01
C VAL A 338 4.50 8.26 -14.30
N ARG A 339 5.78 8.52 -14.54
CA ARG A 339 6.37 9.83 -14.36
C ARG A 339 6.60 10.41 -15.76
N THR A 340 6.15 11.63 -16.00
CA THR A 340 6.37 12.31 -17.28
C THR A 340 6.68 13.78 -17.05
N ILE A 341 7.39 14.39 -18.00
CA ILE A 341 7.76 15.80 -17.93
C ILE A 341 6.67 16.67 -18.56
N PHE A 342 6.08 16.26 -19.68
CA PHE A 342 4.99 17.00 -20.34
C PHE A 342 4.32 16.06 -21.34
N VAL A 343 2.98 16.00 -21.32
CA VAL A 343 2.19 15.19 -22.26
C VAL A 343 0.85 15.87 -22.48
N PRO A 344 0.42 16.10 -23.74
CA PRO A 344 -0.94 16.55 -24.03
C PRO A 344 -1.98 15.54 -23.54
N PHE A 345 -3.09 16.03 -22.99
CA PHE A 345 -4.15 15.17 -22.43
C PHE A 345 -4.63 14.11 -23.42
N ASP A 346 -4.97 14.50 -24.65
CA ASP A 346 -5.53 13.58 -25.64
C ASP A 346 -4.55 12.45 -25.96
N GLU A 347 -3.25 12.73 -26.07
CA GLU A 347 -2.24 11.73 -26.39
C GLU A 347 -2.01 10.73 -25.25
N ILE A 348 -2.05 11.17 -23.99
CA ILE A 348 -1.92 10.24 -22.86
C ILE A 348 -3.17 9.36 -22.73
N VAL A 349 -4.35 9.93 -22.97
CA VAL A 349 -5.61 9.20 -22.94
C VAL A 349 -5.63 8.14 -24.03
N ASP A 350 -5.36 8.51 -25.29
CA ASP A 350 -5.30 7.61 -26.43
C ASP A 350 -4.32 6.45 -26.23
N SER A 351 -3.22 6.71 -25.51
CA SER A 351 -2.23 5.70 -25.16
C SER A 351 -2.69 4.77 -24.05
N LEU A 352 -3.35 5.31 -23.01
CA LEU A 352 -3.78 4.55 -21.84
C LEU A 352 -5.03 3.71 -22.12
N VAL A 353 -5.95 4.18 -22.97
CA VAL A 353 -7.18 3.46 -23.36
C VAL A 353 -6.88 2.11 -24.02
N GLN A 354 -5.70 1.95 -24.62
CA GLN A 354 -5.28 0.68 -25.21
C GLN A 354 -5.05 -0.42 -24.16
N PHE A 355 -4.78 -0.07 -22.90
CA PHE A 355 -4.56 -1.06 -21.86
C PHE A 355 -5.89 -1.62 -21.31
N THR A 356 -6.38 -2.68 -21.93
CA THR A 356 -7.65 -3.34 -21.60
C THR A 356 -7.68 -4.03 -20.24
N SER A 357 -6.53 -4.27 -19.60
CA SER A 357 -6.43 -4.89 -18.27
C SER A 357 -6.10 -3.89 -17.15
N LEU A 358 -5.89 -2.62 -17.48
CA LEU A 358 -5.38 -1.62 -16.55
C LEU A 358 -6.45 -1.22 -15.54
N LYS A 359 -6.13 -1.39 -14.26
CA LYS A 359 -7.01 -1.11 -13.11
C LYS A 359 -6.51 0.07 -12.28
N VAL A 360 -5.20 0.26 -12.21
CA VAL A 360 -4.59 1.32 -11.40
C VAL A 360 -3.58 2.10 -12.22
N VAL A 361 -3.70 3.43 -12.21
CA VAL A 361 -2.69 4.34 -12.76
C VAL A 361 -2.13 5.23 -11.66
N SER A 362 -0.82 5.20 -11.49
CA SER A 362 -0.13 6.09 -10.56
C SER A 362 0.58 7.19 -11.34
N PHE A 363 0.32 8.45 -10.98
CA PHE A 363 1.02 9.59 -11.53
C PHE A 363 2.01 10.17 -10.52
N ILE A 364 3.28 10.27 -10.93
CA ILE A 364 4.34 10.86 -10.11
C ILE A 364 4.66 12.25 -10.64
N ARG A 365 4.52 13.25 -9.77
CA ARG A 365 4.68 14.68 -10.07
C ARG A 365 3.84 15.12 -11.30
N PRO A 366 2.52 14.86 -11.32
CA PRO A 366 1.67 15.16 -12.48
C PRO A 366 1.37 16.64 -12.71
N PHE A 367 2.05 17.58 -12.04
CA PHE A 367 1.69 19.00 -12.12
C PHE A 367 1.63 19.52 -13.57
N ASN A 368 2.54 19.04 -14.42
CA ASN A 368 2.61 19.42 -15.83
C ASN A 368 1.46 18.85 -16.69
N LEU A 369 0.61 17.97 -16.14
CA LEU A 369 -0.59 17.47 -16.81
C LEU A 369 -1.80 18.41 -16.66
N LEU A 370 -1.76 19.34 -15.70
CA LEU A 370 -2.91 20.17 -15.33
C LEU A 370 -2.96 21.51 -16.08
N GLU A 371 -2.01 21.75 -17.00
CA GLU A 371 -1.99 22.91 -17.92
C GLU A 371 -2.27 24.29 -17.27
N PHE A 372 -1.84 24.51 -16.02
CA PHE A 372 -2.03 25.79 -15.33
C PHE A 372 -1.30 26.99 -15.97
N GLY A 373 -0.44 26.76 -16.97
CA GLY A 373 0.33 27.79 -17.65
C GLY A 373 1.28 28.51 -16.69
N VAL A 374 1.14 29.83 -16.58
CA VAL A 374 1.96 30.69 -15.69
C VAL A 374 1.28 30.89 -14.32
N HIS A 375 0.06 30.39 -14.14
CA HIS A 375 -0.66 30.51 -12.88
C HIS A 375 -0.02 29.63 -11.81
N LEU A 376 0.16 30.17 -10.59
CA LEU A 376 0.50 29.40 -9.39
C LEU A 376 -0.79 29.01 -8.66
N PRO A 377 -1.37 27.82 -8.92
CA PRO A 377 -2.62 27.41 -8.29
C PRO A 377 -2.43 27.18 -6.79
N SER A 378 -3.49 27.43 -6.02
CA SER A 378 -3.56 27.00 -4.63
C SER A 378 -3.61 25.45 -4.55
N PRO A 379 -3.31 24.87 -3.37
CA PRO A 379 -3.46 23.43 -3.17
C PRO A 379 -4.87 22.92 -3.48
N ALA A 380 -5.91 23.67 -3.11
CA ALA A 380 -7.30 23.30 -3.35
C ALA A 380 -7.66 23.31 -4.86
N GLU A 381 -7.20 24.32 -5.60
CA GLU A 381 -7.37 24.37 -7.07
C GLU A 381 -6.63 23.22 -7.75
N THR A 382 -5.43 22.89 -7.25
CA THR A 382 -4.62 21.77 -7.76
C THR A 382 -5.27 20.41 -7.52
N GLU A 383 -5.83 20.20 -6.32
CA GLU A 383 -6.59 18.99 -5.99
C GLU A 383 -7.84 18.87 -6.88
N ALA A 384 -8.63 19.93 -7.01
CA ALA A 384 -9.84 19.94 -7.82
C ALA A 384 -9.53 19.62 -9.30
N ALA A 385 -8.52 20.27 -9.88
CA ALA A 385 -8.10 20.01 -11.25
C ALA A 385 -7.62 18.56 -11.46
N MET A 386 -6.92 17.98 -10.49
CA MET A 386 -6.48 16.59 -10.56
C MET A 386 -7.66 15.61 -10.46
N ILE A 387 -8.66 15.90 -9.64
CA ILE A 387 -9.90 15.12 -9.56
C ILE A 387 -10.68 15.20 -10.88
N GLU A 388 -10.79 16.38 -11.48
CA GLU A 388 -11.44 16.55 -12.78
C GLU A 388 -10.69 15.79 -13.88
N TYR A 389 -9.37 15.96 -13.95
CA TYR A 389 -8.50 15.26 -14.91
C TYR A 389 -8.62 13.74 -14.82
N THR A 390 -8.56 13.18 -13.60
CA THR A 390 -8.69 11.73 -13.39
C THR A 390 -10.12 11.24 -13.61
N SER A 391 -11.14 12.08 -13.39
CA SER A 391 -12.52 11.77 -13.77
C SER A 391 -12.68 11.64 -15.28
N HIS A 392 -12.11 12.57 -16.06
CA HIS A 392 -12.13 12.48 -17.53
C HIS A 392 -11.43 11.23 -18.04
N LEU A 393 -10.28 10.86 -17.46
CA LEU A 393 -9.63 9.56 -17.77
C LEU A 393 -10.53 8.37 -17.43
N ALA A 394 -11.17 8.39 -16.25
CA ALA A 394 -12.04 7.31 -15.80
C ALA A 394 -13.26 7.09 -16.69
N GLN A 395 -13.77 8.14 -17.33
CA GLN A 395 -14.89 8.05 -18.28
C GLN A 395 -14.49 7.32 -19.57
N GLN A 396 -13.24 7.46 -19.99
CA GLN A 396 -12.74 6.85 -21.24
C GLN A 396 -12.16 5.44 -21.02
N MET A 397 -11.84 5.08 -19.77
CA MET A 397 -11.19 3.82 -19.43
C MET A 397 -12.10 2.94 -18.56
N PRO A 398 -12.89 2.02 -19.15
CA PRO A 398 -13.90 1.26 -18.40
C PRO A 398 -13.32 0.30 -17.35
N THR A 399 -12.05 -0.08 -17.45
CA THR A 399 -11.41 -0.99 -16.51
C THR A 399 -10.71 -0.30 -15.35
N ILE A 400 -10.54 1.03 -15.40
CA ILE A 400 -9.80 1.74 -14.36
C ILE A 400 -10.61 1.85 -13.08
N GLU A 401 -10.03 1.43 -11.97
CA GLU A 401 -10.68 1.37 -10.65
C GLU A 401 -10.14 2.47 -9.73
N ALA A 402 -8.88 2.89 -9.92
CA ALA A 402 -8.23 3.88 -9.06
C ALA A 402 -7.07 4.61 -9.72
N PHE A 403 -6.77 5.79 -9.17
CA PHE A 403 -5.55 6.55 -9.44
C PHE A 403 -4.78 6.81 -8.14
N TYR A 404 -3.46 6.74 -8.19
CA TYR A 404 -2.60 7.22 -7.11
C TYR A 404 -1.82 8.45 -7.57
N ILE A 405 -1.90 9.52 -6.79
CA ILE A 405 -1.19 10.77 -7.05
C ILE A 405 -0.04 10.86 -6.05
N SER A 406 1.17 11.08 -6.56
CA SER A 406 2.37 11.24 -5.73
C SER A 406 3.09 12.55 -6.05
N ALA A 407 3.40 13.32 -5.01
CA ALA A 407 4.18 14.55 -5.09
C ALA A 407 3.62 15.55 -6.12
N LEU A 408 2.30 15.75 -6.11
CA LEU A 408 1.65 16.80 -6.89
C LEU A 408 1.93 18.15 -6.21
N ARG A 409 2.87 18.90 -6.77
CA ARG A 409 3.29 20.21 -6.29
C ARG A 409 3.70 21.08 -7.47
N ASP A 410 3.60 22.38 -7.29
CA ASP A 410 4.17 23.34 -8.23
C ASP A 410 5.70 23.13 -8.35
N MET A 411 6.25 23.48 -9.51
CA MET A 411 7.67 23.61 -9.77
C MET A 411 8.28 24.79 -9.00
N GLY A 412 7.47 25.80 -8.64
CA GLY A 412 7.83 26.80 -7.65
C GLY A 412 8.01 26.14 -6.28
N ASN A 413 9.02 26.55 -5.50
CA ASN A 413 9.39 25.98 -4.21
C ASN A 413 8.30 26.22 -3.14
N SER A 414 7.11 25.65 -3.34
CA SER A 414 5.87 26.08 -2.71
C SER A 414 5.69 25.57 -1.28
N GLY A 415 6.66 24.83 -0.74
CA GLY A 415 6.61 24.29 0.61
C GLY A 415 5.45 23.32 0.85
N TRP A 416 4.75 22.86 -0.20
CA TRP A 416 3.64 21.92 -0.08
C TRP A 416 3.65 20.86 -1.18
N SER A 417 3.01 19.72 -0.92
CA SER A 417 2.70 18.71 -1.93
C SER A 417 1.43 17.95 -1.57
N LEU A 418 0.73 17.49 -2.61
CA LEU A 418 -0.43 16.62 -2.49
C LEU A 418 -0.06 15.19 -2.86
N ARG A 419 -0.60 14.23 -2.12
CA ARG A 419 -0.52 12.81 -2.44
C ARG A 419 -1.77 12.07 -1.98
N GLY A 420 -2.15 11.00 -2.65
CA GLY A 420 -3.29 10.23 -2.19
C GLY A 420 -3.88 9.35 -3.26
N TRP A 421 -4.96 8.68 -2.88
CA TRP A 421 -5.70 7.77 -3.73
C TRP A 421 -7.03 8.41 -4.15
N LEU A 422 -7.32 8.32 -5.44
CA LEU A 422 -8.60 8.72 -6.04
C LEU A 422 -9.28 7.46 -6.58
N ASN A 423 -10.47 7.16 -6.07
CA ASN A 423 -11.27 6.00 -6.44
C ASN A 423 -12.23 6.35 -7.56
N VAL A 424 -12.38 5.44 -8.53
CA VAL A 424 -13.41 5.57 -9.55
C VAL A 424 -14.74 5.07 -8.98
N GLN A 425 -15.73 5.95 -8.97
CA GLN A 425 -17.10 5.62 -8.63
C GLN A 425 -17.97 5.67 -9.88
N THR A 426 -18.93 4.75 -9.94
CA THR A 426 -19.95 4.74 -10.98
C THR A 426 -21.26 5.19 -10.36
N LEU A 427 -21.76 6.36 -10.77
CA LEU A 427 -23.07 6.83 -10.37
C LEU A 427 -24.08 6.38 -11.45
N PRO A 428 -25.16 5.67 -11.09
CA PRO A 428 -26.24 5.42 -12.02
C PRO A 428 -26.97 6.74 -12.31
N GLY A 429 -26.68 7.33 -13.47
CA GLY A 429 -27.33 8.55 -13.98
C GLY A 429 -28.47 8.26 -14.95
N ILE A 430 -29.31 9.27 -15.20
CA ILE A 430 -30.46 9.21 -16.12
C ILE A 430 -30.01 9.00 -17.58
N GLU A 431 -28.80 9.42 -17.93
CA GLU A 431 -28.20 9.30 -19.28
C GLU A 431 -27.13 8.20 -19.39
N GLY A 432 -27.08 7.29 -18.42
CA GLY A 432 -26.09 6.21 -18.33
C GLY A 432 -25.18 6.31 -17.11
N PRO A 433 -24.33 5.30 -16.86
CA PRO A 433 -23.40 5.30 -15.75
C PRO A 433 -22.31 6.37 -15.96
N SER A 434 -22.37 7.48 -15.21
CA SER A 434 -21.30 8.48 -15.22
C SER A 434 -20.20 8.05 -14.24
N ARG A 435 -18.95 7.99 -14.74
CA ARG A 435 -17.78 7.63 -13.95
C ARG A 435 -17.09 8.90 -13.47
N HIS A 436 -16.82 8.97 -12.18
CA HIS A 436 -16.13 10.10 -11.56
C HIS A 436 -15.14 9.60 -10.53
N THR A 437 -14.07 10.34 -10.30
CA THR A 437 -13.10 10.01 -9.27
C THR A 437 -13.37 10.78 -8.00
N VAL A 438 -13.24 10.12 -6.86
CA VAL A 438 -13.37 10.73 -5.54
C VAL A 438 -12.30 10.19 -4.59
N GLY A 439 -11.82 11.05 -3.70
CA GLY A 439 -10.87 10.65 -2.67
C GLY A 439 -10.09 11.87 -2.17
N PRO A 440 -9.69 11.88 -0.89
CA PRO A 440 -8.91 12.98 -0.37
C PRO A 440 -7.45 12.89 -0.85
N LEU A 441 -6.89 14.00 -1.34
CA LEU A 441 -5.45 14.14 -1.46
C LEU A 441 -4.91 14.72 -0.14
N CYS A 442 -4.01 13.97 0.52
CA CYS A 442 -3.34 14.42 1.72
C CYS A 442 -2.38 15.55 1.39
N TYR A 443 -2.54 16.66 2.12
CA TYR A 443 -1.65 17.80 2.09
C TYR A 443 -0.43 17.57 2.99
N GLU A 444 0.76 17.61 2.41
CA GLU A 444 2.04 17.54 3.09
C GLU A 444 2.77 18.88 2.96
N VAL A 445 3.17 19.48 4.08
CA VAL A 445 4.03 20.68 4.08
C VAL A 445 5.48 20.23 4.06
N GLY A 446 6.21 20.60 3.01
CA GLY A 446 7.64 20.38 2.92
C GLY A 446 8.37 21.40 3.79
N TYR A 447 9.13 20.92 4.78
CA TYR A 447 10.15 21.75 5.41
C TYR A 447 11.28 21.98 4.40
N ASP A 448 11.59 23.24 4.13
CA ASP A 448 12.59 23.65 3.15
C ASP A 448 13.99 23.11 3.56
N GLU A 449 14.50 22.11 2.84
CA GLU A 449 15.84 21.54 3.07
C GLU A 449 16.99 22.52 2.71
N THR A 450 16.67 23.70 2.17
CA THR A 450 17.65 24.73 1.81
C THR A 450 18.10 25.64 2.96
N SER A 451 17.56 25.49 4.17
CA SER A 451 18.02 26.26 5.35
C SER A 451 18.95 25.51 6.29
N SER A 452 19.34 24.26 5.96
CA SER A 452 20.27 23.46 6.78
C SER A 452 21.46 22.97 5.95
N GLN A 453 22.22 23.90 5.38
CA GLN A 453 23.61 23.66 4.98
C GLN A 453 24.53 24.56 5.79
N MET A 454 24.80 24.17 7.04
CA MET A 454 26.07 24.37 7.74
C MET A 454 25.97 23.71 9.12
N GLU A 455 26.10 22.38 9.15
CA GLU A 455 26.88 21.67 10.16
C GLU A 455 26.98 20.20 9.75
N GLU A 456 28.18 19.82 9.31
CA GLU A 456 28.58 18.44 9.17
C GLU A 456 28.41 17.73 10.51
N ASN A 457 27.50 16.77 10.58
CA ASN A 457 27.67 15.60 11.44
C ASN A 457 26.80 14.45 10.93
N HIS A 458 27.45 13.30 10.75
CA HIS A 458 26.87 12.02 10.37
C HIS A 458 25.70 11.63 11.28
N LYS A 459 24.47 11.99 10.88
CA LYS A 459 23.24 11.32 11.30
C LYS A 459 22.40 11.10 10.05
N SER A 460 22.48 9.88 9.55
CA SER A 460 21.57 9.31 8.56
C SER A 460 20.14 9.45 9.06
N THR A 461 19.41 10.42 8.52
CA THR A 461 17.96 10.50 8.63
C THR A 461 17.34 9.31 7.88
N PRO A 462 16.34 8.62 8.45
CA PRO A 462 15.66 7.54 7.76
C PRO A 462 14.78 8.16 6.68
N TYR A 463 15.20 7.99 5.43
CA TYR A 463 14.35 8.28 4.28
C TYR A 463 13.02 7.54 4.45
N PHE A 464 11.91 8.27 4.31
CA PHE A 464 10.61 7.67 4.09
C PHE A 464 10.69 6.89 2.77
N ASP A 465 10.95 5.59 2.88
CA ASP A 465 10.71 4.64 1.80
C ASP A 465 9.22 4.68 1.50
N VAL A 466 8.85 5.41 0.45
CA VAL A 466 7.55 5.30 -0.17
C VAL A 466 7.48 3.90 -0.75
N PRO A 467 6.58 3.01 -0.28
CA PRO A 467 6.32 1.78 -1.02
C PRO A 467 5.80 2.22 -2.39
N TYR A 468 6.63 2.05 -3.42
CA TYR A 468 6.17 2.11 -4.80
C TYR A 468 5.27 0.89 -4.96
N TYR A 469 3.95 1.10 -4.93
CA TYR A 469 2.96 0.06 -5.15
C TYR A 469 2.96 -0.32 -6.64
N ILE A 470 4.00 -1.07 -7.05
CA ILE A 470 4.09 -1.78 -8.33
C ILE A 470 3.73 -3.22 -8.06
#